data_AF-A0A3C1DCU7-F1
#
_entry.id   AF-A0A3C1DCU7-F1
#
_cell.length_a   1.000
_cell.length_b   1.000
_cell.length_c   1.000
_cell.angle_alpha   90.00
_cell.angle_beta   90.00
_cell.angle_gamma   90.00
#
_symmetry.space_group_name_H-M   'P 1'
#
loop_
_entity.id
_entity.type
_entity.pdbx_description
1 polymer ?
#
loop_
_entity_poly.entity_id
_entity_poly.type
_entity_poly.pdbx_seq_one_letter_code
_entity_poly.pdbx_strand_id
1 'polypeptide(L)'
;MGNSIDKKAFHQFSYGLFLLTTRVGDRDNGCIVNTAIQAASEPRQVSVSCVKGSCTQEMIDESGVFCVSILAESTPAAFFKHFGMQSGHDVDKFEQSASAQILGGEVARTASGLAYERSANAFFCCKVVVREDLGSHVMYSAEVVEAKRLSDEPSITYDYYRRVTKKQDEPAAQAQGAVVAWKCTVCGYIYEGAELPQDFVCPLCKHGAEDFEPVYESAKTDAAANPVAAQVANKVASAVGKGDGAINEGGSNMDKWVCTVCGYIYEGEQPPEACPVCKAPASAFKKVEGELELAAEHEFGIYAKTVKDNPEISAEDKEYIFEQLKSNFVGECSEVGM
;
A
#
# COMPACT_ATOMS: atom_id res chain seq x y z
N MET A 1 31.30 0.18 17.70
CA MET A 1 31.15 -0.29 16.30
C MET A 1 30.90 0.94 15.45
N GLY A 2 31.78 1.20 14.48
CA GLY A 2 31.74 2.42 13.66
C GLY A 2 30.48 2.48 12.80
N ASN A 3 29.88 3.66 12.73
CA ASN A 3 28.56 3.92 12.17
C ASN A 3 28.57 3.94 10.62
N SER A 4 29.04 2.87 9.96
CA SER A 4 29.06 2.77 8.49
C SER A 4 27.83 2.05 7.95
N ILE A 5 26.64 2.44 8.41
CA ILE A 5 25.38 1.90 7.87
C ILE A 5 25.18 2.47 6.46
N ASP A 6 25.17 1.62 5.44
CA ASP A 6 24.79 2.02 4.09
C ASP A 6 23.28 2.30 4.05
N LYS A 7 22.92 3.58 4.11
CA LYS A 7 21.53 4.03 4.09
C LYS A 7 20.79 3.61 2.81
N LYS A 8 21.49 3.34 1.70
CA LYS A 8 20.86 2.89 0.46
C LYS A 8 20.27 1.49 0.57
N ALA A 9 20.76 0.65 1.49
CA ALA A 9 20.22 -0.68 1.73
C ALA A 9 18.73 -0.64 2.12
N PHE A 10 18.29 0.40 2.83
CA PHE A 10 16.88 0.58 3.22
C PHE A 10 15.95 0.80 2.02
N HIS A 11 16.49 1.22 0.86
CA HIS A 11 15.69 1.38 -0.36
C HIS A 11 15.34 0.04 -1.03
N GLN A 12 15.92 -1.08 -0.57
CA GLN A 12 15.59 -2.41 -1.07
C GLN A 12 14.33 -3.01 -0.42
N PHE A 13 13.83 -2.40 0.66
CA PHE A 13 12.54 -2.81 1.22
C PHE A 13 11.41 -2.46 0.24
N SER A 14 10.58 -3.45 -0.04
CA SER A 14 9.35 -3.28 -0.81
C SER A 14 8.24 -2.77 0.10
N TYR A 15 7.50 -1.77 -0.37
CA TYR A 15 6.36 -1.20 0.33
C TYR A 15 5.18 -1.03 -0.62
N GLY A 16 3.97 -1.19 -0.09
CA GLY A 16 2.77 -0.62 -0.71
C GLY A 16 2.65 0.88 -0.44
N LEU A 17 1.56 1.49 -0.90
CA LEU A 17 1.04 2.73 -0.31
C LEU A 17 -0.39 2.53 0.16
N PHE A 18 -0.69 3.16 1.27
CA PHE A 18 -1.93 2.99 1.99
C PHE A 18 -2.47 4.35 2.44
N LEU A 19 -3.79 4.51 2.45
CA LEU A 19 -4.44 5.54 3.24
C LEU A 19 -4.68 4.99 4.64
N LEU A 20 -4.09 5.62 5.65
CA LEU A 20 -4.36 5.37 7.07
C LEU A 20 -5.32 6.43 7.57
N THR A 21 -6.51 6.03 8.01
CA THR A 21 -7.53 6.93 8.58
C THR A 21 -7.84 6.55 10.02
N THR A 22 -8.37 7.53 10.76
CA THR A 22 -8.88 7.35 12.11
C THR A 22 -9.99 8.37 12.37
N ARG A 23 -10.72 8.21 13.47
CA ARG A 23 -11.83 9.08 13.86
C ARG A 23 -11.84 9.29 15.36
N VAL A 24 -12.00 10.56 15.77
CA VAL A 24 -12.26 10.95 17.16
C VAL A 24 -13.54 11.76 17.19
N GLY A 25 -14.57 11.26 17.88
CA GLY A 25 -15.90 11.86 17.88
C GLY A 25 -16.45 11.98 16.46
N ASP A 26 -16.67 13.22 16.00
CA ASP A 26 -17.17 13.49 14.66
C ASP A 26 -16.12 13.80 13.58
N ARG A 27 -14.86 13.91 14.00
CA ARG A 27 -13.76 14.34 13.15
C ARG A 27 -13.02 13.14 12.58
N ASP A 28 -12.92 13.09 11.25
CA ASP A 28 -12.04 12.16 10.55
C ASP A 28 -10.68 12.81 10.28
N ASN A 29 -9.65 11.99 10.23
CA ASN A 29 -8.37 12.40 9.69
C ASN A 29 -7.64 11.20 9.06
N GLY A 30 -6.63 11.49 8.25
CA GLY A 30 -5.85 10.47 7.59
C GLY A 30 -4.58 10.98 6.95
N CYS A 31 -3.66 10.06 6.70
CA CYS A 31 -2.41 10.30 6.00
C CYS A 31 -2.04 9.11 5.12
N ILE A 32 -1.14 9.38 4.17
CA ILE A 32 -0.52 8.31 3.39
C ILE A 32 0.60 7.67 4.22
N VAL A 33 0.60 6.34 4.27
CA VAL A 33 1.68 5.54 4.86
C VAL A 33 2.13 4.49 3.86
N ASN A 34 3.40 4.10 3.91
CA ASN A 34 3.95 2.99 3.14
C ASN A 34 4.29 1.79 4.06
N THR A 35 4.45 2.03 5.36
CA THR A 35 4.77 0.99 6.35
C THR A 35 3.49 0.43 6.96
N ALA A 36 2.87 -0.53 6.26
CA ALA A 36 1.81 -1.37 6.80
C ALA A 36 1.99 -2.82 6.31
N ILE A 37 1.74 -3.79 7.19
CA ILE A 37 1.88 -5.22 6.88
C ILE A 37 0.97 -6.06 7.78
N GLN A 38 0.51 -7.22 7.29
CA GLN A 38 -0.07 -8.22 8.18
C GLN A 38 1.02 -8.75 9.13
N ALA A 39 0.79 -8.65 10.43
CA ALA A 39 1.74 -9.03 11.47
C ALA A 39 1.47 -10.42 12.06
N ALA A 40 0.20 -10.86 12.11
CA ALA A 40 -0.19 -12.18 12.61
C ALA A 40 -1.49 -12.68 11.96
N SER A 41 -1.72 -14.00 12.00
CA SER A 41 -2.94 -14.65 11.51
C SER A 41 -3.94 -15.00 12.62
N GLU A 42 -3.47 -15.29 13.84
CA GLU A 42 -4.32 -15.62 14.98
C GLU A 42 -3.84 -14.95 16.30
N PRO A 43 -4.53 -13.90 16.78
CA PRO A 43 -5.57 -13.15 16.08
C PRO A 43 -5.03 -12.45 14.83
N ARG A 44 -5.91 -12.13 13.87
CA ARG A 44 -5.52 -11.39 12.65
C ARG A 44 -5.04 -10.00 13.04
N GLN A 45 -3.76 -9.71 12.84
CA GLN A 45 -3.19 -8.42 13.20
C GLN A 45 -2.53 -7.73 12.01
N VAL A 46 -2.66 -6.42 11.97
CA VAL A 46 -1.96 -5.52 11.05
C VAL A 46 -1.04 -4.62 11.87
N SER A 47 0.21 -4.50 11.45
CA SER A 47 1.14 -3.50 11.94
C SER A 47 1.15 -2.30 11.00
N VAL A 48 1.12 -1.09 11.56
CA VAL A 48 1.29 0.17 10.82
C VAL A 48 2.23 1.10 11.59
N SER A 49 3.12 1.77 10.86
CA SER A 49 3.97 2.82 11.44
C SER A 49 3.65 4.16 10.82
N CYS A 50 3.52 5.19 11.66
CA CYS A 50 3.32 6.56 11.21
C CYS A 50 4.18 7.55 12.01
N VAL A 51 4.39 8.73 11.45
CA VAL A 51 5.26 9.76 12.05
C VAL A 51 4.67 10.21 13.38
N LYS A 52 5.51 10.20 14.43
CA LYS A 52 5.11 10.67 15.77
C LYS A 52 4.79 12.17 15.74
N GLY A 53 3.69 12.56 16.38
CA GLY A 53 3.21 13.95 16.41
C GLY A 53 2.53 14.39 15.12
N SER A 54 2.23 13.47 14.20
CA SER A 54 1.29 13.74 13.12
C SER A 54 -0.15 13.71 13.67
N CYS A 55 -1.05 14.52 13.10
CA CYS A 55 -2.44 14.58 13.56
C CYS A 55 -3.12 13.21 13.51
N THR A 56 -2.79 12.38 12.50
CA THR A 56 -3.32 11.02 12.39
C THR A 56 -2.81 10.15 13.53
N GLN A 57 -1.52 10.23 13.87
CA GLN A 57 -0.93 9.46 14.96
C GLN A 57 -1.56 9.80 16.31
N GLU A 58 -1.72 11.09 16.61
CA GLU A 58 -2.34 11.58 17.85
C GLU A 58 -3.80 11.15 17.96
N MET A 59 -4.56 11.22 16.86
CA MET A 59 -5.94 10.73 16.83
C MET A 59 -6.05 9.21 16.95
N ILE A 60 -5.05 8.44 16.51
CA ILE A 60 -4.99 6.99 16.77
C ILE A 60 -4.72 6.72 18.25
N ASP A 61 -3.82 7.48 18.88
CA ASP A 61 -3.55 7.38 20.32
C ASP A 61 -4.83 7.65 21.16
N GLU A 62 -5.66 8.60 20.73
CA GLU A 62 -6.92 8.93 21.40
C GLU A 62 -8.05 7.92 21.10
N SER A 63 -8.25 7.56 19.84
CA SER A 63 -9.38 6.72 19.41
C SER A 63 -9.15 5.22 19.66
N GLY A 64 -7.90 4.77 19.66
CA GLY A 64 -7.53 3.36 19.71
C GLY A 64 -7.98 2.56 18.47
N VAL A 65 -8.38 3.22 17.38
CA VAL A 65 -8.87 2.57 16.15
C VAL A 65 -8.34 3.27 14.90
N PHE A 66 -8.17 2.49 13.83
CA PHE A 66 -7.81 3.02 12.53
C PHE A 66 -8.33 2.15 11.38
N CYS A 67 -8.35 2.69 10.16
CA CYS A 67 -8.61 1.93 8.95
C CYS A 67 -7.47 2.12 7.96
N VAL A 68 -7.00 1.02 7.37
CA VAL A 68 -5.98 1.00 6.31
C VAL A 68 -6.67 0.67 5.00
N SER A 69 -6.56 1.54 4.01
CA SER A 69 -7.01 1.27 2.63
C SER A 69 -5.81 0.98 1.73
N ILE A 70 -5.80 -0.16 1.04
CA ILE A 70 -4.74 -0.56 0.09
C ILE A 70 -4.98 0.13 -1.24
N LEU A 71 -4.15 1.12 -1.59
CA LEU A 71 -4.37 1.96 -2.76
C LEU A 71 -4.05 1.22 -4.06
N ALA A 72 -4.83 1.49 -5.11
CA ALA A 72 -4.65 0.92 -6.44
C ALA A 72 -3.71 1.77 -7.29
N GLU A 73 -3.13 1.22 -8.36
CA GLU A 73 -2.27 1.98 -9.30
C GLU A 73 -3.00 3.15 -9.97
N SER A 74 -4.33 3.06 -10.13
CA SER A 74 -5.20 4.11 -10.67
C SER A 74 -5.42 5.29 -9.72
N THR A 75 -4.93 5.21 -8.47
CA THR A 75 -5.08 6.28 -7.48
C THR A 75 -4.51 7.61 -8.02
N PRO A 76 -5.32 8.69 -8.12
CA PRO A 76 -4.87 9.94 -8.73
C PRO A 76 -3.73 10.62 -7.97
N ALA A 77 -2.80 11.27 -8.68
CA ALA A 77 -1.71 12.04 -8.07
C ALA A 77 -2.19 13.12 -7.07
N ALA A 78 -3.35 13.73 -7.36
CA ALA A 78 -3.97 14.73 -6.50
C ALA A 78 -4.35 14.16 -5.11
N PHE A 79 -4.67 12.87 -5.03
CA PHE A 79 -4.98 12.19 -3.78
C PHE A 79 -3.75 12.15 -2.85
N PHE A 80 -2.58 11.82 -3.39
CA PHE A 80 -1.33 11.81 -2.63
C PHE A 80 -0.90 13.22 -2.19
N LYS A 81 -1.19 14.23 -3.01
CA LYS A 81 -0.96 15.63 -2.61
C LYS A 81 -1.86 16.01 -1.43
N HIS A 82 -3.15 15.66 -1.49
CA HIS A 82 -4.12 15.97 -0.45
C HIS A 82 -3.82 15.25 0.89
N PHE A 83 -3.67 13.92 0.86
CA PHE A 83 -3.47 13.14 2.08
C PHE A 83 -2.01 13.06 2.54
N GLY A 84 -1.05 13.17 1.63
CA GLY A 84 0.38 12.97 1.90
C GLY A 84 1.20 14.24 2.08
N MET A 85 0.76 15.40 1.57
CA MET A 85 1.53 16.66 1.65
C MET A 85 0.88 17.74 2.52
N GLN A 86 -0.20 17.40 3.22
CA GLN A 86 -0.89 18.31 4.15
C GLN A 86 -0.95 17.70 5.55
N SER A 87 -0.96 18.56 6.56
CA SER A 87 -1.13 18.18 7.96
C SER A 87 -2.60 18.32 8.36
N GLY A 88 -3.13 17.29 9.05
CA GLY A 88 -4.48 17.34 9.60
C GLY A 88 -4.66 18.35 10.74
N HIS A 89 -3.55 18.88 11.30
CA HIS A 89 -3.60 19.97 12.29
C HIS A 89 -4.07 21.28 11.67
N ASP A 90 -3.67 21.53 10.42
CA ASP A 90 -3.84 22.82 9.74
C ASP A 90 -4.99 22.80 8.73
N VAL A 91 -5.29 21.61 8.19
CA VAL A 91 -6.29 21.42 7.13
C VAL A 91 -7.23 20.29 7.53
N ASP A 92 -8.54 20.55 7.49
CA ASP A 92 -9.52 19.47 7.52
C ASP A 92 -9.55 18.77 6.16
N LYS A 93 -8.97 17.57 6.10
CA LYS A 93 -8.84 16.78 4.88
C LYS A 93 -10.15 16.10 4.46
N PHE A 94 -11.14 16.06 5.35
CA PHE A 94 -12.42 15.38 5.13
C PHE A 94 -13.60 16.36 5.10
N GLU A 95 -13.37 17.66 5.33
CA GLU A 95 -14.38 18.70 5.17
C GLU A 95 -14.89 18.76 3.73
N GLN A 96 -16.21 18.67 3.59
CA GLN A 96 -16.89 18.68 2.31
C GLN A 96 -16.92 20.10 1.75
N SER A 97 -16.23 20.35 0.63
CA SER A 97 -16.51 21.52 -0.21
C SER A 97 -17.94 21.41 -0.80
N ALA A 98 -18.48 22.52 -1.31
CA ALA A 98 -19.82 22.59 -1.92
C ALA A 98 -20.06 21.58 -3.08
N SER A 99 -19.01 20.91 -3.57
CA SER A 99 -19.04 19.87 -4.60
C SER A 99 -18.84 18.43 -4.09
N ALA A 100 -18.78 18.21 -2.77
CA ALA A 100 -18.81 16.90 -2.09
C ALA A 100 -17.80 15.82 -2.56
N GLN A 101 -16.70 16.21 -3.21
CA GLN A 101 -15.63 15.29 -3.59
C GLN A 101 -14.34 15.69 -2.88
N ILE A 102 -13.75 14.74 -2.15
CA ILE A 102 -12.37 14.85 -1.67
C ILE A 102 -11.47 14.82 -2.90
N LEU A 103 -10.46 15.69 -2.93
CA LEU A 103 -9.64 15.89 -4.12
C LEU A 103 -8.94 14.59 -4.54
N GLY A 104 -9.46 13.96 -5.60
CA GLY A 104 -8.91 12.71 -6.14
C GLY A 104 -9.25 11.44 -5.35
N GLY A 105 -10.23 11.47 -4.44
CA GLY A 105 -10.63 10.30 -3.64
C GLY A 105 -12.14 10.12 -3.51
N GLU A 106 -12.58 8.87 -3.39
CA GLU A 106 -13.97 8.48 -3.16
C GLU A 106 -14.13 7.95 -1.73
N VAL A 107 -14.07 8.83 -0.73
CA VAL A 107 -14.16 8.38 0.66
C VAL A 107 -15.55 7.85 0.99
N ALA A 108 -15.58 6.67 1.57
CA ALA A 108 -16.77 6.00 2.07
C ALA A 108 -16.61 5.66 3.56
N ARG A 109 -17.67 5.10 4.15
CA ARG A 109 -17.76 4.80 5.58
C ARG A 109 -17.94 3.29 5.77
N THR A 110 -17.15 2.69 6.66
CA THR A 110 -17.28 1.27 7.04
C THR A 110 -18.42 1.05 8.03
N ALA A 111 -18.76 -0.21 8.32
CA ALA A 111 -19.77 -0.52 9.34
C ALA A 111 -19.33 -0.07 10.74
N SER A 112 -18.01 -0.09 11.00
CA SER A 112 -17.37 0.44 12.21
C SER A 112 -17.28 1.97 12.27
N GLY A 113 -17.75 2.69 11.25
CA GLY A 113 -17.79 4.16 11.23
C GLY A 113 -16.46 4.83 10.85
N LEU A 114 -15.47 4.07 10.38
CA LEU A 114 -14.20 4.61 9.92
C LEU A 114 -14.26 4.97 8.43
N ALA A 115 -13.53 6.01 8.05
CA ALA A 115 -13.41 6.41 6.65
C ALA A 115 -12.48 5.46 5.89
N TYR A 116 -12.80 5.11 4.65
CA TYR A 116 -11.91 4.34 3.77
C TYR A 116 -12.00 4.86 2.34
N GLU A 117 -10.97 4.60 1.53
CA GLU A 117 -10.98 4.96 0.11
C GLU A 117 -11.76 3.90 -0.69
N ARG A 118 -12.87 4.28 -1.33
CA ARG A 118 -13.75 3.35 -2.05
C ARG A 118 -13.06 2.76 -3.28
N SER A 119 -12.18 3.51 -3.94
CA SER A 119 -11.42 3.03 -5.09
C SER A 119 -10.19 2.19 -4.70
N ALA A 120 -9.96 1.95 -3.41
CA ALA A 120 -8.90 1.07 -2.95
C ALA A 120 -9.17 -0.39 -3.32
N ASN A 121 -8.15 -1.24 -3.26
CA ASN A 121 -8.27 -2.67 -3.51
C ASN A 121 -8.87 -3.43 -2.33
N ALA A 122 -8.58 -2.98 -1.11
CA ALA A 122 -9.13 -3.53 0.11
C ALA A 122 -9.04 -2.51 1.24
N PHE A 123 -9.82 -2.72 2.30
CA PHE A 123 -9.64 -2.02 3.56
C PHE A 123 -9.60 -2.98 4.75
N PHE A 124 -8.97 -2.52 5.83
CA PHE A 124 -8.86 -3.20 7.12
C PHE A 124 -9.09 -2.18 8.23
N CYS A 125 -10.23 -2.27 8.93
CA CYS A 125 -10.44 -1.55 10.19
C CYS A 125 -9.87 -2.37 11.33
N CYS A 126 -9.10 -1.71 12.18
CA CYS A 126 -8.36 -2.35 13.24
C CYS A 126 -8.56 -1.63 14.57
N LYS A 127 -8.47 -2.39 15.65
CA LYS A 127 -8.40 -1.90 17.02
C LYS A 127 -6.99 -2.08 17.55
N VAL A 128 -6.38 -1.01 18.03
CA VAL A 128 -5.01 -1.01 18.54
C VAL A 128 -4.90 -1.92 19.76
N VAL A 129 -3.90 -2.81 19.74
CA VAL A 129 -3.57 -3.72 20.83
C VAL A 129 -2.22 -3.36 21.45
N VAL A 130 -1.26 -2.97 20.61
CA VAL A 130 0.08 -2.54 21.03
C VAL A 130 0.41 -1.21 20.38
N ARG A 131 0.99 -0.31 21.18
CA ARG A 131 1.60 0.94 20.74
C ARG A 131 3.06 0.91 21.15
N GLU A 132 3.95 1.03 20.18
CA GLU A 132 5.40 1.02 20.39
C GLU A 132 6.01 2.33 19.90
N ASP A 133 6.85 2.93 20.75
CA ASP A 133 7.59 4.15 20.41
C ASP A 133 8.93 3.79 19.76
N LEU A 134 9.08 4.09 18.47
CA LEU A 134 10.29 3.82 17.69
C LEU A 134 11.19 5.06 17.53
N GLY A 135 11.02 6.07 18.37
CA GLY A 135 11.74 7.35 18.28
C GLY A 135 11.02 8.33 17.35
N SER A 136 11.32 8.30 16.04
CA SER A 136 10.70 9.23 15.06
C SER A 136 9.30 8.83 14.63
N HIS A 137 8.94 7.56 14.83
CA HIS A 137 7.65 6.98 14.46
C HIS A 137 7.01 6.31 15.67
N VAL A 138 5.70 6.14 15.60
CA VAL A 138 4.96 5.22 16.48
C VAL A 138 4.49 4.06 15.60
N MET A 139 4.72 2.84 16.06
CA MET A 139 4.19 1.64 15.45
C MET A 139 2.99 1.14 16.26
N TYR A 140 1.93 0.77 15.58
CA TYR A 140 0.76 0.14 16.17
C TYR A 140 0.63 -1.28 15.65
N SER A 141 0.50 -2.27 16.54
CA SER A 141 -0.05 -3.59 16.19
C SER A 141 -1.52 -3.61 16.60
N ALA A 142 -2.39 -3.96 15.66
CA ALA A 142 -3.82 -3.85 15.85
C ALA A 142 -4.56 -5.07 15.31
N GLU A 143 -5.57 -5.52 16.04
CA GLU A 143 -6.44 -6.62 15.65
C GLU A 143 -7.44 -6.14 14.60
N VAL A 144 -7.58 -6.91 13.52
CA VAL A 144 -8.53 -6.62 12.44
C VAL A 144 -9.95 -6.97 12.89
N VAL A 145 -10.83 -5.97 12.89
CA VAL A 145 -12.24 -6.11 13.30
C VAL A 145 -13.21 -6.07 12.13
N GLU A 146 -12.81 -5.47 11.01
CA GLU A 146 -13.58 -5.42 9.77
C GLU A 146 -12.59 -5.38 8.60
N ALA A 147 -12.82 -6.19 7.57
CA ALA A 147 -12.00 -6.13 6.36
C ALA A 147 -12.84 -6.50 5.14
N LYS A 148 -12.53 -5.91 4.00
CA LYS A 148 -13.20 -6.21 2.75
C LYS A 148 -12.29 -5.97 1.55
N ARG A 149 -12.28 -6.92 0.62
CA ARG A 149 -11.74 -6.74 -0.73
C ARG A 149 -12.77 -6.01 -1.60
N LEU A 150 -12.29 -5.03 -2.36
CA LEU A 150 -13.10 -4.13 -3.17
C LEU A 150 -12.79 -4.25 -4.67
N SER A 151 -11.53 -4.53 -5.03
CA SER A 151 -11.07 -4.57 -6.41
C SER A 151 -9.93 -5.59 -6.60
N ASP A 152 -9.70 -5.94 -7.86
CA ASP A 152 -8.64 -6.84 -8.34
C ASP A 152 -7.54 -6.08 -9.09
N GLU A 153 -7.63 -4.75 -9.12
CA GLU A 153 -6.61 -3.90 -9.72
C GLU A 153 -5.25 -4.08 -9.02
N PRO A 154 -4.12 -3.98 -9.73
CA PRO A 154 -2.81 -3.93 -9.10
C PRO A 154 -2.73 -2.88 -7.98
N SER A 155 -2.20 -3.30 -6.83
CA SER A 155 -1.95 -2.38 -5.72
C SER A 155 -0.73 -1.53 -6.03
N ILE A 156 -0.79 -0.24 -5.71
CA ILE A 156 0.34 0.64 -5.91
C ILE A 156 1.49 0.22 -4.98
N THR A 157 2.69 0.12 -5.56
CA THR A 157 3.92 -0.02 -4.78
C THR A 157 4.61 1.32 -4.64
N TYR A 158 5.38 1.50 -3.58
CA TYR A 158 6.17 2.72 -3.39
C TYR A 158 7.16 2.95 -4.53
N ASP A 159 7.74 1.88 -5.06
CA ASP A 159 8.61 1.91 -6.23
C ASP A 159 7.88 2.34 -7.50
N TYR A 160 6.67 1.82 -7.73
CA TYR A 160 5.82 2.25 -8.84
C TYR A 160 5.49 3.75 -8.72
N TYR A 161 5.02 4.18 -7.55
CA TYR A 161 4.70 5.58 -7.26
C TYR A 161 5.89 6.50 -7.57
N ARG A 162 7.09 6.17 -7.07
CA ARG A 162 8.31 6.96 -7.33
C ARG A 162 8.68 7.01 -8.80
N ARG A 163 8.48 5.94 -9.56
CA ARG A 163 8.78 5.91 -11.01
C ARG A 163 7.80 6.76 -11.80
N VAL A 164 6.52 6.72 -11.44
CA VAL A 164 5.46 7.44 -12.15
C VAL A 164 5.47 8.93 -11.81
N THR A 165 5.69 9.31 -10.55
CA THR A 165 5.85 10.72 -10.17
C THR A 165 7.12 11.33 -10.77
N LYS A 166 8.25 10.60 -10.77
CA LYS A 166 9.48 11.07 -11.43
C LYS A 166 9.36 11.18 -12.95
N LYS A 167 8.51 10.40 -13.61
CA LYS A 167 8.26 10.55 -15.06
C LYS A 167 7.38 11.76 -15.38
N GLN A 168 6.54 12.22 -14.45
CA GLN A 168 5.89 13.52 -14.57
C GLN A 168 6.87 14.68 -14.36
N ASP A 169 8.02 14.40 -13.73
CA ASP A 169 9.17 15.29 -13.56
C ASP A 169 10.31 14.97 -14.57
N GLU A 170 10.03 14.40 -15.75
CA GLU A 170 11.01 14.45 -16.84
C GLU A 170 11.31 15.93 -17.14
N PRO A 171 12.60 16.30 -17.27
CA PRO A 171 13.02 17.68 -17.15
C PRO A 171 12.29 18.53 -18.19
N ALA A 172 11.47 19.47 -17.71
CA ALA A 172 11.25 20.69 -18.46
C ALA A 172 12.64 21.14 -18.92
N ALA A 173 12.81 21.25 -20.24
CA ALA A 173 14.04 21.64 -20.91
C ALA A 173 14.81 22.64 -20.04
N GLN A 174 16.06 22.29 -19.64
CA GLN A 174 17.01 23.11 -18.89
C GLN A 174 16.44 24.46 -18.44
N ALA A 175 15.84 24.49 -17.25
CA ALA A 175 15.24 25.71 -16.70
C ALA A 175 16.29 26.83 -16.65
N GLN A 176 16.11 27.85 -17.49
CA GLN A 176 16.90 29.08 -17.48
C GLN A 176 16.27 30.05 -16.47
N GLY A 177 16.98 30.37 -15.38
CA GLY A 177 16.51 31.30 -14.36
C GLY A 177 17.50 31.43 -13.18
N ALA A 178 17.33 32.46 -12.35
CA ALA A 178 18.08 32.59 -11.10
C ALA A 178 17.52 31.64 -10.04
N VAL A 179 18.40 31.06 -9.22
CA VAL A 179 17.98 30.28 -8.04
C VAL A 179 17.35 31.24 -7.03
N VAL A 180 16.15 30.93 -6.56
CA VAL A 180 15.39 31.73 -5.58
C VAL A 180 15.21 31.03 -4.25
N ALA A 181 15.31 29.70 -4.23
CA ALA A 181 15.22 28.90 -3.02
C ALA A 181 15.93 27.56 -3.21
N TRP A 182 16.03 26.79 -2.13
CA TRP A 182 16.59 25.44 -2.12
C TRP A 182 15.64 24.49 -1.38
N LYS A 183 15.38 23.32 -1.95
CA LYS A 183 14.45 22.33 -1.39
C LYS A 183 15.20 21.10 -0.90
N CYS A 184 14.97 20.69 0.34
CA CYS A 184 15.49 19.44 0.87
C CYS A 184 14.83 18.25 0.18
N THR A 185 15.61 17.40 -0.47
CA THR A 185 15.15 16.19 -1.17
C THR A 185 14.71 15.07 -0.21
N VAL A 186 15.10 15.15 1.07
CA VAL A 186 14.76 14.16 2.10
C VAL A 186 13.38 14.41 2.73
N CYS A 187 13.04 15.68 3.02
CA CYS A 187 11.82 16.02 3.76
C CYS A 187 10.97 17.15 3.14
N GLY A 188 11.46 17.80 2.07
CA GLY A 188 10.73 18.87 1.39
C GLY A 188 10.87 20.27 2.00
N TYR A 189 11.65 20.47 3.07
CA TYR A 189 11.92 21.80 3.64
C TYR A 189 12.46 22.78 2.59
N ILE A 190 11.94 24.01 2.57
CA ILE A 190 12.38 25.07 1.66
C ILE A 190 13.24 26.09 2.42
N TYR A 191 14.47 26.27 1.97
CA TYR A 191 15.34 27.37 2.34
C TYR A 191 15.16 28.51 1.32
N GLU A 192 14.66 29.65 1.77
CA GLU A 192 14.47 30.83 0.93
C GLU A 192 15.79 31.60 0.80
N GLY A 193 16.32 31.68 -0.42
CA GLY A 193 17.61 32.30 -0.69
C GLY A 193 18.26 31.77 -1.97
N ALA A 194 18.98 32.66 -2.66
CA ALA A 194 19.68 32.29 -3.89
C ALA A 194 20.87 31.33 -3.63
N GLU A 195 21.52 31.47 -2.47
CA GLU A 195 22.68 30.66 -2.06
C GLU A 195 22.39 29.90 -0.77
N LEU A 196 22.59 28.59 -0.80
CA LEU A 196 22.51 27.72 0.37
C LEU A 196 23.88 27.65 1.05
N PRO A 197 23.99 27.96 2.35
CA PRO A 197 25.25 27.79 3.09
C PRO A 197 25.71 26.32 3.05
N GLN A 198 27.01 26.08 2.85
CA GLN A 198 27.56 24.72 2.75
C GLN A 198 27.42 23.92 4.05
N ASP A 199 27.36 24.59 5.19
CA ASP A 199 27.15 24.04 6.52
C ASP A 199 25.67 24.05 6.94
N PHE A 200 24.76 24.38 6.02
CA PHE A 200 23.33 24.42 6.32
C PHE A 200 22.83 23.03 6.66
N VAL A 201 22.20 22.90 7.83
CA VAL A 201 21.57 21.67 8.29
C VAL A 201 20.05 21.89 8.28
N CYS A 202 19.34 21.04 7.53
CA CYS A 202 17.89 21.09 7.44
C CYS A 202 17.26 21.09 8.85
N PRO A 203 16.44 22.10 9.20
CA PRO A 203 15.89 22.21 10.54
C PRO A 203 14.89 21.08 10.85
N LEU A 204 14.25 20.50 9.82
CA LEU A 204 13.29 19.41 9.96
C LEU A 204 13.96 18.03 10.09
N CYS A 205 14.81 17.64 9.14
CA CYS A 205 15.36 16.28 9.10
C CYS A 205 16.83 16.15 9.53
N LYS A 206 17.52 17.26 9.81
CA LYS A 206 18.93 17.30 10.24
C LYS A 206 19.96 16.79 9.23
N HIS A 207 19.58 16.67 7.97
CA HIS A 207 20.51 16.40 6.87
C HIS A 207 21.23 17.68 6.41
N GLY A 208 22.44 17.53 5.87
CA GLY A 208 23.27 18.65 5.44
C GLY A 208 22.86 19.24 4.09
N ALA A 209 23.59 20.27 3.65
CA ALA A 209 23.34 21.01 2.42
C ALA A 209 23.42 20.13 1.16
N GLU A 210 24.12 18.99 1.23
CA GLU A 210 24.21 18.01 0.15
C GLU A 210 22.86 17.42 -0.28
N ASP A 211 21.87 17.43 0.61
CA ASP A 211 20.55 16.87 0.36
C ASP A 211 19.55 17.93 -0.15
N PHE A 212 20.01 19.10 -0.60
CA PHE A 212 19.19 20.17 -1.15
C PHE A 212 19.35 20.34 -2.66
N GLU A 213 18.24 20.62 -3.34
CA GLU A 213 18.19 20.95 -4.78
C GLU A 213 17.74 22.40 -5.00
N PRO A 214 18.28 23.12 -6.01
CA PRO A 214 17.91 24.50 -6.29
C PRO A 214 16.51 24.61 -6.91
N VAL A 215 15.78 25.65 -6.48
CA VAL A 215 14.49 26.08 -7.03
C VAL A 215 14.72 27.37 -7.80
N TYR A 216 14.33 27.40 -9.07
CA TYR A 216 14.55 28.52 -9.98
C TYR A 216 13.31 29.42 -10.07
N GLU A 217 13.53 30.72 -10.30
CA GLU A 217 12.45 31.66 -10.59
C GLU A 217 11.77 31.25 -11.90
N SER A 218 10.48 30.91 -11.86
CA SER A 218 9.72 30.69 -13.09
C SER A 218 9.45 32.04 -13.75
N ALA A 219 9.69 32.14 -15.06
CA ALA A 219 9.26 33.30 -15.83
C ALA A 219 7.74 33.46 -15.68
N LYS A 220 7.31 34.64 -15.22
CA LYS A 220 5.90 35.02 -15.03
C LYS A 220 5.05 34.53 -16.21
N THR A 221 4.09 33.66 -15.94
CA THR A 221 2.94 33.46 -16.83
C THR A 221 1.75 34.12 -16.18
N ASP A 222 1.29 35.20 -16.81
CA ASP A 222 0.06 35.89 -16.45
C ASP A 222 -1.11 34.90 -16.46
N ALA A 223 -1.94 35.00 -15.44
CA ALA A 223 -3.19 34.28 -15.33
C ALA A 223 -4.17 34.73 -16.43
N ALA A 224 -4.19 34.03 -17.58
CA ALA A 224 -5.31 34.05 -18.50
C ALA A 224 -5.23 32.87 -19.49
N ALA A 225 -6.29 32.06 -19.50
CA ALA A 225 -6.67 31.10 -20.54
C ALA A 225 -5.67 29.96 -20.84
N ASN A 226 -5.91 28.77 -20.25
CA ASN A 226 -5.35 27.52 -20.77
C ASN A 226 -6.44 26.74 -21.54
N PRO A 227 -6.37 26.63 -22.88
CA PRO A 227 -7.37 25.96 -23.72
C PRO A 227 -7.16 24.44 -23.86
N VAL A 228 -6.49 23.78 -22.90
CA VAL A 228 -6.24 22.32 -22.94
C VAL A 228 -7.22 21.54 -22.03
N ALA A 229 -8.22 22.20 -21.44
CA ALA A 229 -9.36 21.55 -20.79
C ALA A 229 -10.50 21.16 -21.76
N ALA A 230 -10.41 21.54 -23.05
CA ALA A 230 -11.51 21.39 -24.00
C ALA A 230 -11.39 20.19 -24.97
N GLN A 231 -10.31 19.41 -24.94
CA GLN A 231 -10.10 18.32 -25.91
C GLN A 231 -10.13 16.89 -25.34
N VAL A 232 -10.18 16.71 -24.02
CA VAL A 232 -10.37 15.39 -23.40
C VAL A 232 -11.84 15.15 -23.00
N ALA A 233 -12.68 16.20 -22.97
CA ALA A 233 -14.10 16.11 -22.65
C ALA A 233 -14.99 15.56 -23.78
N ASN A 234 -14.48 15.34 -25.00
CA ASN A 234 -15.30 14.99 -26.17
C ASN A 234 -15.16 13.53 -26.67
N LYS A 235 -14.66 12.60 -25.85
CA LYS A 235 -14.60 11.17 -26.22
C LYS A 235 -15.23 10.19 -25.22
N VAL A 236 -16.00 10.69 -24.26
CA VAL A 236 -16.83 9.86 -23.35
C VAL A 236 -18.34 10.10 -23.55
N ALA A 237 -18.72 10.92 -24.53
CA ALA A 237 -20.12 11.18 -24.89
C ALA A 237 -20.55 10.38 -26.14
N SER A 238 -20.42 9.06 -26.11
CA SER A 238 -21.10 8.18 -27.08
C SER A 238 -21.21 6.73 -26.59
N ALA A 239 -21.76 6.51 -25.40
CA ALA A 239 -22.36 5.23 -24.98
C ALA A 239 -23.15 5.38 -23.67
N VAL A 240 -24.07 6.34 -23.57
CA VAL A 240 -25.16 6.28 -22.57
C VAL A 240 -26.46 6.18 -23.33
N GLY A 241 -26.86 4.95 -23.63
CA GLY A 241 -28.21 4.63 -24.05
C GLY A 241 -29.08 4.42 -22.81
N LYS A 242 -30.18 5.16 -22.74
CA LYS A 242 -31.28 4.93 -21.79
C LYS A 242 -31.80 3.50 -21.95
N GLY A 243 -32.03 2.81 -20.84
CA GLY A 243 -32.74 1.54 -20.81
C GLY A 243 -33.19 1.22 -19.39
N ASP A 244 -34.48 1.45 -19.13
CA ASP A 244 -35.21 0.89 -18.00
C ASP A 244 -35.20 -0.65 -18.10
N GLY A 245 -34.94 -1.35 -17.01
CA GLY A 245 -35.18 -2.80 -16.94
C GLY A 245 -34.27 -3.58 -16.00
N ALA A 246 -34.87 -4.08 -14.92
CA ALA A 246 -34.64 -5.37 -14.28
C ALA A 246 -33.19 -5.91 -14.08
N ILE A 247 -32.90 -6.19 -12.82
CA ILE A 247 -31.91 -7.16 -12.32
C ILE A 247 -31.74 -8.37 -13.26
N ASN A 248 -30.49 -8.73 -13.57
CA ASN A 248 -30.11 -10.07 -14.00
C ASN A 248 -28.83 -10.47 -13.27
N GLU A 249 -28.98 -11.40 -12.32
CA GLU A 249 -27.90 -12.26 -11.84
C GLU A 249 -27.41 -13.09 -13.04
N GLY A 250 -26.12 -13.06 -13.35
CA GLY A 250 -25.56 -13.84 -14.47
C GLY A 250 -24.21 -13.36 -14.97
N GLY A 251 -23.19 -13.39 -14.12
CA GLY A 251 -21.78 -13.27 -14.56
C GLY A 251 -21.17 -14.66 -14.72
N SER A 252 -20.78 -15.00 -15.95
CA SER A 252 -20.12 -16.27 -16.31
C SER A 252 -18.84 -16.51 -15.49
N ASN A 253 -18.81 -17.62 -14.77
CA ASN A 253 -17.65 -18.16 -14.07
C ASN A 253 -16.58 -18.52 -15.11
N MET A 254 -15.53 -17.72 -15.29
CA MET A 254 -14.37 -18.13 -16.09
C MET A 254 -13.49 -19.07 -15.27
N ASP A 255 -13.05 -20.15 -15.89
CA ASP A 255 -12.17 -21.13 -15.25
C ASP A 255 -10.83 -20.48 -14.87
N LYS A 256 -10.33 -20.82 -13.69
CA LYS A 256 -9.00 -20.41 -13.22
C LYS A 256 -8.06 -21.60 -13.27
N TRP A 257 -6.82 -21.37 -13.68
CA TRP A 257 -5.79 -22.37 -13.84
C TRP A 257 -4.56 -21.97 -13.04
N VAL A 258 -4.07 -22.84 -12.16
CA VAL A 258 -2.85 -22.61 -11.39
C VAL A 258 -1.70 -23.44 -11.95
N CYS A 259 -0.56 -22.79 -12.22
CA CYS A 259 0.67 -23.45 -12.59
C CYS A 259 1.25 -24.19 -11.38
N THR A 260 1.34 -25.52 -11.42
CA THR A 260 1.85 -26.36 -10.32
C THR A 260 3.35 -26.20 -10.07
N VAL A 261 4.08 -25.53 -10.97
CA VAL A 261 5.53 -25.31 -10.85
C VAL A 261 5.83 -24.03 -10.08
N CYS A 262 5.03 -22.96 -10.25
CA CYS A 262 5.35 -21.64 -9.70
C CYS A 262 4.17 -20.89 -9.07
N GLY A 263 2.97 -21.45 -9.08
CA GLY A 263 1.78 -20.83 -8.49
C GLY A 263 1.12 -19.73 -9.32
N TYR A 264 1.61 -19.42 -10.54
CA TYR A 264 0.96 -18.44 -11.42
C TYR A 264 -0.49 -18.84 -11.73
N ILE A 265 -1.44 -17.93 -11.50
CA ILE A 265 -2.86 -18.12 -11.78
C ILE A 265 -3.19 -17.46 -13.12
N TYR A 266 -3.77 -18.23 -14.03
CA TYR A 266 -4.30 -17.78 -15.30
C TYR A 266 -5.83 -17.85 -15.28
N GLU A 267 -6.49 -16.80 -15.75
CA GLU A 267 -7.95 -16.76 -15.86
C GLU A 267 -8.36 -16.85 -17.33
N GLY A 268 -9.10 -17.89 -17.69
CA GLY A 268 -9.54 -18.13 -19.06
C GLY A 268 -9.97 -19.59 -19.28
N GLU A 269 -10.66 -19.85 -20.39
CA GLU A 269 -11.23 -21.18 -20.67
C GLU A 269 -10.17 -22.30 -20.74
N GLN A 270 -8.94 -21.99 -21.13
CA GLN A 270 -7.83 -22.95 -21.26
C GLN A 270 -6.51 -22.32 -20.81
N PRO A 271 -5.59 -23.08 -20.18
CA PRO A 271 -4.31 -22.54 -19.72
C PRO A 271 -3.41 -22.17 -20.91
N PRO A 272 -2.47 -21.22 -20.74
CA PRO A 272 -1.56 -20.81 -21.80
C PRO A 272 -0.59 -21.94 -22.18
N GLU A 273 -0.14 -21.95 -23.45
CA GLU A 273 0.80 -22.96 -23.98
C GLU A 273 2.08 -23.08 -23.13
N ALA A 274 2.55 -21.96 -22.58
CA ALA A 274 3.62 -21.91 -21.60
C ALA A 274 3.30 -20.89 -20.50
N CYS A 275 3.67 -21.24 -19.26
CA CYS A 275 3.55 -20.35 -18.12
C CYS A 275 4.35 -19.06 -18.37
N PRO A 276 3.74 -17.86 -18.28
CA PRO A 276 4.43 -16.60 -18.52
C PRO A 276 5.64 -16.39 -17.59
N VAL A 277 5.53 -16.91 -16.36
CA VAL A 277 6.51 -16.77 -15.28
C VAL A 277 7.66 -17.77 -15.42
N CYS A 278 7.38 -19.07 -15.30
CA CYS A 278 8.43 -20.11 -15.23
C CYS A 278 8.66 -20.87 -16.54
N LYS A 279 7.91 -20.56 -17.60
CA LYS A 279 7.95 -21.23 -18.91
C LYS A 279 7.61 -22.73 -18.89
N ALA A 280 7.06 -23.24 -17.78
CA ALA A 280 6.52 -24.59 -17.74
C ALA A 280 5.40 -24.77 -18.78
N PRO A 281 5.28 -25.95 -19.42
CA PRO A 281 4.29 -26.20 -20.45
C PRO A 281 2.85 -26.14 -19.89
N ALA A 282 1.86 -25.98 -20.77
CA ALA A 282 0.43 -25.99 -20.42
C ALA A 282 0.00 -27.18 -19.55
N SER A 283 0.65 -28.35 -19.70
CA SER A 283 0.39 -29.55 -18.89
C SER A 283 0.70 -29.38 -17.40
N ALA A 284 1.48 -28.35 -17.03
CA ALA A 284 1.76 -28.00 -15.65
C ALA A 284 0.67 -27.09 -15.03
N PHE A 285 -0.44 -26.81 -15.73
CA PHE A 285 -1.57 -26.09 -15.16
C PHE A 285 -2.65 -27.06 -14.67
N LYS A 286 -3.15 -26.81 -13.46
CA LYS A 286 -4.34 -27.47 -12.90
C LYS A 286 -5.50 -26.49 -12.82
N LYS A 287 -6.68 -26.92 -13.22
CA LYS A 287 -7.92 -26.15 -13.02
C LYS A 287 -8.21 -26.03 -11.53
N VAL A 288 -8.52 -24.83 -11.07
CA VAL A 288 -8.92 -24.56 -9.69
C VAL A 288 -10.42 -24.81 -9.57
N GLU A 289 -10.80 -25.81 -8.79
CA GLU A 289 -12.19 -26.12 -8.46
C GLU A 289 -12.44 -25.76 -6.99
N GLY A 290 -13.29 -24.76 -6.70
CA GLY A 290 -13.61 -24.31 -5.33
C GLY A 290 -13.28 -22.84 -5.02
N GLU A 291 -13.56 -22.40 -3.79
CA GLU A 291 -13.11 -21.09 -3.28
C GLU A 291 -11.58 -21.08 -3.13
N LEU A 292 -10.96 -19.93 -3.39
CA LEU A 292 -9.51 -19.75 -3.27
C LEU A 292 -9.08 -19.84 -1.80
N GLU A 293 -8.31 -20.87 -1.45
CA GLU A 293 -7.62 -20.96 -0.15
C GLU A 293 -6.47 -19.94 -0.08
N LEU A 294 -6.28 -19.34 1.10
CA LEU A 294 -5.29 -18.26 1.32
C LEU A 294 -3.85 -18.78 1.17
N ALA A 295 -2.94 -17.92 0.70
CA ALA A 295 -1.53 -18.26 0.48
C ALA A 295 -0.74 -18.63 1.76
N ALA A 296 -1.35 -18.52 2.94
CA ALA A 296 -0.72 -18.77 4.24
C ALA A 296 -1.67 -19.49 5.21
N GLU A 297 -2.35 -20.56 4.77
CA GLU A 297 -3.00 -21.48 5.70
C GLU A 297 -2.02 -22.55 6.18
N HIS A 298 -1.69 -22.51 7.47
CA HIS A 298 -0.98 -23.61 8.13
C HIS A 298 -2.02 -24.57 8.70
N GLU A 299 -2.18 -25.75 8.09
CA GLU A 299 -3.06 -26.77 8.64
C GLU A 299 -2.40 -27.44 9.85
N PHE A 300 -2.90 -27.14 11.05
CA PHE A 300 -2.38 -27.74 12.28
C PHE A 300 -2.69 -29.25 12.33
N GLY A 301 -1.67 -30.05 12.64
CA GLY A 301 -1.83 -31.49 12.82
C GLY A 301 -1.78 -32.33 11.54
N ILE A 302 -1.30 -31.78 10.42
CA ILE A 302 -1.15 -32.54 9.15
C ILE A 302 -0.37 -33.86 9.35
N TYR A 303 0.67 -33.87 10.17
CA TYR A 303 1.43 -35.09 10.50
C TYR A 303 0.54 -36.19 11.09
N ALA A 304 -0.41 -35.83 11.95
CA ALA A 304 -1.35 -36.81 12.49
C ALA A 304 -2.26 -37.37 11.38
N LYS A 305 -2.74 -36.49 10.49
CA LYS A 305 -3.66 -36.84 9.40
C LYS A 305 -3.01 -37.66 8.29
N THR A 306 -1.74 -37.44 7.98
CA THR A 306 -1.08 -38.01 6.80
C THR A 306 -0.02 -39.07 7.11
N VAL A 307 0.59 -39.03 8.30
CA VAL A 307 1.73 -39.89 8.64
C VAL A 307 1.46 -40.78 9.85
N LYS A 308 1.09 -40.20 11.00
CA LYS A 308 0.99 -40.92 12.29
C LYS A 308 0.05 -42.13 12.20
N ASP A 309 -1.15 -41.91 11.68
CA ASP A 309 -2.22 -42.93 11.64
C ASP A 309 -2.27 -43.68 10.29
N ASN A 310 -1.31 -43.45 9.40
CA ASN A 310 -1.26 -44.09 8.08
C ASN A 310 -0.65 -45.51 8.17
N PRO A 311 -1.40 -46.59 7.87
CA PRO A 311 -0.89 -47.96 7.95
C PRO A 311 0.08 -48.34 6.83
N GLU A 312 0.18 -47.55 5.76
CA GLU A 312 1.07 -47.81 4.62
C GLU A 312 2.51 -47.34 4.86
N ILE A 313 2.75 -46.59 5.94
CA ILE A 313 4.08 -46.08 6.32
C ILE A 313 4.62 -46.96 7.44
N SER A 314 5.87 -47.38 7.30
CA SER A 314 6.54 -48.22 8.31
C SER A 314 6.72 -47.45 9.64
N ALA A 315 6.84 -48.17 10.75
CA ALA A 315 7.07 -47.53 12.05
C ALA A 315 8.39 -46.74 12.10
N GLU A 316 9.43 -47.27 11.45
CA GLU A 316 10.75 -46.67 11.35
C GLU A 316 10.70 -45.36 10.54
N ASP A 317 9.97 -45.36 9.41
CA ASP A 317 9.79 -44.15 8.59
C ASP A 317 8.94 -43.09 9.31
N LYS A 318 7.92 -43.49 10.08
CA LYS A 318 7.14 -42.56 10.91
C LYS A 318 8.00 -41.87 11.95
N GLU A 319 8.85 -42.63 12.63
CA GLU A 319 9.79 -42.10 13.63
C GLU A 319 10.80 -41.14 12.99
N TYR A 320 11.41 -41.53 11.87
CA TYR A 320 12.33 -40.68 11.11
C TYR A 320 11.67 -39.38 10.64
N ILE A 321 10.48 -39.45 10.04
CA ILE A 321 9.74 -38.26 9.57
C ILE A 321 9.40 -37.35 10.76
N PHE A 322 8.98 -37.92 11.89
CA PHE A 322 8.68 -37.15 13.09
C PHE A 322 9.90 -36.41 13.64
N GLU A 323 11.05 -37.08 13.72
CA GLU A 323 12.29 -36.47 14.19
C GLU A 323 12.79 -35.38 13.25
N GLN A 324 12.69 -35.58 11.93
CA GLN A 324 13.06 -34.56 10.94
C GLN A 324 12.12 -33.34 11.02
N LEU A 325 10.80 -33.54 11.14
CA LEU A 325 9.85 -32.44 11.32
C LEU A 325 10.12 -31.67 12.61
N LYS A 326 10.43 -32.37 13.71
CA LYS A 326 10.80 -31.75 14.98
C LYS A 326 12.12 -31.00 14.88
N SER A 327 13.12 -31.55 14.19
CA SER A 327 14.41 -30.90 13.96
C SER A 327 14.27 -29.67 13.07
N ASN A 328 13.43 -29.71 12.03
CA ASN A 328 13.14 -28.54 11.19
C ASN A 328 12.34 -27.48 11.96
N PHE A 329 11.37 -27.88 12.78
CA PHE A 329 10.64 -26.95 13.64
C PHE A 329 11.59 -26.28 14.67
N VAL A 330 12.46 -27.05 15.31
CA VAL A 330 13.43 -26.55 16.29
C VAL A 330 14.60 -25.80 15.64
N GLY A 331 14.90 -26.05 14.36
CA GLY A 331 16.00 -25.44 13.62
C GLY A 331 15.60 -24.17 12.86
N GLU A 332 14.52 -24.22 12.08
CA GLU A 332 14.08 -23.09 11.23
C GLU A 332 12.97 -22.26 11.87
N CYS A 333 11.98 -22.88 12.53
CA CYS A 333 10.85 -22.12 13.11
C CYS A 333 11.20 -21.39 14.43
N SER A 334 12.39 -21.62 15.00
CA SER A 334 12.92 -20.79 16.09
C SER A 334 13.64 -19.52 15.58
N GLU A 335 13.94 -19.42 14.28
CA GLU A 335 14.58 -18.24 13.67
C GLU A 335 13.58 -17.34 12.93
N VAL A 336 12.55 -17.92 12.31
CA VAL A 336 11.43 -17.18 11.73
C VAL A 336 10.20 -17.34 12.62
N GLY A 337 9.93 -16.34 13.44
CA GLY A 337 8.70 -16.24 14.23
C GLY A 337 7.49 -16.03 13.32
N MET A 338 6.95 -17.12 12.79
CA MET A 338 5.62 -17.21 12.19
C MET A 338 4.55 -17.47 13.25
#